data_AF-A0A4Q3VQA4-F1
#
_entry.id   AF-A0A4Q3VQA4-F1
#
_cell.length_a   1.000
_cell.length_b   1.000
_cell.length_c   1.000
_cell.angle_alpha   90.00
_cell.angle_beta   90.00
_cell.angle_gamma   90.00
#
_symmetry.space_group_name_H-M   'P 1'
#
loop_
_entity.id
_entity.type
_entity.pdbx_description
1 polymer ?
#
loop_
_entity_poly.entity_id
_entity_poly.type
_entity_poly.pdbx_seq_one_letter_code
_entity_poly.pdbx_strand_id
1 'polypeptide(L)'
;YGTLRSDISLFLKFKFDYVVLDESQAIKNPSSKVTKAASLLTATNRLCMSGTPLQNNTFDIYAQMNFLNPGLLGSVEYFRNEFANPIDKFGEQEQKEHLRKLLYPFILRRTKEQVAKDLPEKTETILFCEMDAEQRKIYDAFRNSYREKILGTIDEQGIDKSQLTILQGLMKLRQICDSPAILNEEEKFPNHSIKLDELAREIAENIGDHKALVFSQFLGMLGLIREKLTEMGIRYEYFDGSTSSADREKAIQSFQNDEEVRVFLISLKAGGVGLNLTAADYVYIVDPWWNPAVEQQAIDRTHRIGQTKNIFAYRMICIDTIEDKILQLQEKKRALAKELIADETGFVKALTKADVEYLFS
;
A
#
# COMPACT_ATOMS: atom_id res chain seq x y z
N TYR A 1 -4.27 -14.02 11.99
CA TYR A 1 -3.99 -12.99 13.03
C TYR A 1 -5.21 -12.58 13.85
N GLY A 2 -6.35 -12.21 13.25
CA GLY A 2 -7.56 -11.82 14.00
C GLY A 2 -8.03 -12.89 14.99
N THR A 3 -8.20 -14.12 14.51
CA THR A 3 -8.57 -15.30 15.34
C THR A 3 -7.53 -15.58 16.42
N LEU A 4 -6.24 -15.59 16.08
CA LEU A 4 -5.14 -15.74 17.06
C LEU A 4 -5.27 -14.73 18.21
N ARG A 5 -5.55 -13.46 17.89
CA ARG A 5 -5.73 -12.41 18.89
C ARG A 5 -6.96 -12.66 19.77
N SER A 6 -8.09 -13.02 19.15
CA SER A 6 -9.36 -13.22 19.86
C SER A 6 -9.33 -14.46 20.76
N ASP A 7 -8.69 -15.53 20.29
CA ASP A 7 -8.78 -16.86 20.90
C ASP A 7 -7.44 -17.31 21.53
N ILE A 8 -6.52 -16.38 21.83
CA ILE A 8 -5.17 -16.70 22.33
C ILE A 8 -5.19 -17.65 23.54
N SER A 9 -6.18 -17.52 24.43
CA SER A 9 -6.36 -18.40 25.60
C SER A 9 -6.58 -19.88 25.23
N LEU A 10 -7.12 -20.17 24.04
CA LEU A 10 -7.23 -21.52 23.52
C LEU A 10 -5.86 -22.03 23.05
N PHE A 11 -5.14 -21.21 22.27
CA PHE A 11 -3.84 -21.57 21.72
C PHE A 11 -2.76 -21.79 22.79
N LEU A 12 -2.85 -21.08 23.93
CA LEU A 12 -1.95 -21.25 25.08
C LEU A 12 -1.98 -22.65 25.71
N LYS A 13 -3.03 -23.44 25.44
CA LYS A 13 -3.14 -24.82 25.94
C LYS A 13 -2.26 -25.81 25.18
N PHE A 14 -1.67 -25.38 24.07
CA PHE A 14 -0.87 -26.22 23.19
C PHE A 14 0.58 -25.77 23.16
N LYS A 15 1.49 -26.75 23.09
CA LYS A 15 2.88 -26.53 22.72
C LYS A 15 3.04 -26.91 21.26
N PHE A 16 3.42 -25.96 20.42
CA PHE A 16 3.60 -26.18 18.99
C PHE A 16 5.03 -26.63 18.68
N ASP A 17 5.20 -27.50 17.70
CA ASP A 17 6.55 -27.77 17.17
C ASP A 17 7.03 -26.61 16.29
N TYR A 18 6.13 -26.01 15.52
CA TYR A 18 6.38 -24.87 14.65
C TYR A 18 5.27 -23.83 14.77
N VAL A 19 5.66 -22.55 14.80
CA VAL A 19 4.77 -21.43 14.51
C VAL A 19 5.33 -20.66 13.33
N VAL A 20 4.54 -20.58 12.26
CA VAL A 20 4.88 -19.86 11.04
C VAL A 20 3.97 -18.63 10.92
N LEU A 21 4.57 -17.45 10.93
CA LEU A 21 3.90 -16.18 10.71
C LEU A 21 4.07 -15.77 9.26
N ASP A 22 3.04 -16.01 8.44
CA ASP A 22 2.98 -15.48 7.07
C ASP A 22 2.58 -14.00 7.08
N GLU A 23 3.12 -13.22 6.13
CA GLU A 23 3.03 -11.75 6.10
C GLU A 23 3.34 -11.13 7.48
N SER A 24 4.50 -11.48 8.05
CA SER A 24 4.90 -11.16 9.42
C SER A 24 4.99 -9.67 9.75
N GLN A 25 4.88 -8.77 8.76
CA GLN A 25 4.66 -7.34 9.00
C GLN A 25 3.36 -7.07 9.81
N ALA A 26 2.43 -8.03 9.87
CA ALA A 26 1.26 -7.95 10.73
C ALA A 26 1.59 -7.80 12.23
N ILE A 27 2.79 -8.19 12.67
CA ILE A 27 3.25 -8.05 14.06
C ILE A 27 4.27 -6.92 14.28
N LYS A 28 4.47 -6.03 13.30
CA LYS A 28 5.54 -5.01 13.31
C LYS A 28 5.52 -4.04 14.50
N ASN A 29 4.35 -3.80 15.11
CA ASN A 29 4.23 -2.94 16.28
C ASN A 29 4.24 -3.77 17.59
N PRO A 30 5.31 -3.71 18.41
CA PRO A 30 5.40 -4.45 19.67
C PRO A 30 4.26 -4.19 20.66
N SER A 31 3.66 -2.99 20.60
CA SER A 31 2.56 -2.61 21.50
C SER A 31 1.20 -3.19 21.08
N SER A 32 1.08 -3.68 19.84
CA SER A 32 -0.19 -4.13 19.29
C SER A 32 -0.71 -5.40 19.97
N LYS A 33 -2.04 -5.53 20.08
CA LYS A 33 -2.68 -6.73 20.63
C LYS A 33 -2.31 -8.00 19.84
N VAL A 34 -2.13 -7.88 18.53
CA VAL A 34 -1.77 -9.00 17.65
C VAL A 34 -0.36 -9.48 17.94
N THR A 35 0.61 -8.57 18.05
CA THR A 35 2.00 -8.91 18.40
C THR A 35 2.10 -9.54 19.77
N LYS A 36 1.41 -8.97 20.77
CA LYS A 36 1.36 -9.55 22.12
C LYS A 36 0.79 -10.97 22.10
N ALA A 37 -0.30 -11.22 21.37
CA ALA A 37 -0.87 -12.56 21.23
C ALA A 37 0.09 -13.53 20.53
N ALA A 38 0.74 -13.12 19.44
CA ALA A 38 1.73 -13.97 18.76
C ALA A 38 2.92 -14.34 19.66
N SER A 39 3.44 -13.39 20.43
CA SER A 39 4.55 -13.63 21.36
C SER A 39 4.22 -14.56 22.53
N LEU A 40 2.93 -14.75 22.85
CA LEU A 40 2.47 -15.68 23.87
C LEU A 40 2.49 -17.15 23.42
N LEU A 41 2.57 -17.42 22.10
CA LEU A 41 2.60 -18.78 21.58
C LEU A 41 3.85 -19.53 22.04
N THR A 42 3.66 -20.73 22.60
CA THR A 42 4.76 -21.61 22.97
C THR A 42 5.10 -22.51 21.80
N ALA A 43 6.31 -22.39 21.26
CA ALA A 43 6.75 -23.16 20.11
C ALA A 43 8.23 -23.58 20.20
N THR A 44 8.56 -24.78 19.72
CA THR A 44 9.96 -25.22 19.59
C THR A 44 10.69 -24.45 18.49
N ASN A 45 10.03 -24.26 17.35
CA ASN A 45 10.56 -23.56 16.18
C ASN A 45 9.64 -22.40 15.79
N ARG A 46 10.23 -21.30 15.32
CA ARG A 46 9.51 -20.10 14.87
C ARG A 46 10.04 -19.63 13.53
N LEU A 47 9.13 -19.29 12.62
CA LEU A 47 9.45 -18.77 11.30
C LEU A 47 8.59 -17.53 11.00
N CYS A 48 9.21 -16.49 10.48
CA CYS A 48 8.53 -15.31 9.94
C CYS A 48 8.75 -15.28 8.44
N MET A 49 7.68 -15.12 7.67
CA MET A 49 7.72 -14.95 6.22
C MET A 49 7.13 -13.58 5.89
N SER A 50 7.85 -12.80 5.09
CA SER A 50 7.38 -11.52 4.62
C SER A 50 8.04 -11.20 3.27
N GLY A 51 7.24 -10.74 2.31
CA GLY A 51 7.77 -10.20 1.05
C GLY A 51 8.46 -8.85 1.23
N THR A 52 8.18 -8.15 2.34
CA THR A 52 8.67 -6.80 2.62
C THR A 52 9.10 -6.71 4.10
N PRO A 53 10.19 -7.38 4.50
CA PRO A 53 10.57 -7.50 5.91
C PRO A 53 10.95 -6.16 6.58
N LEU A 54 11.25 -5.15 5.78
CA LEU A 54 11.67 -3.81 6.20
C LEU A 54 10.73 -2.79 5.54
N GLN A 55 9.62 -2.45 6.19
CA GLN A 55 8.67 -1.47 5.64
C GLN A 55 8.89 -0.06 6.18
N ASN A 56 9.17 0.11 7.48
CA ASN A 56 8.97 1.42 8.11
C ASN A 56 10.18 2.00 8.84
N ASN A 57 10.77 1.25 9.77
CA ASN A 57 11.80 1.73 10.68
C ASN A 57 12.52 0.55 11.33
N THR A 58 13.59 0.85 12.06
CA THR A 58 14.39 -0.17 12.76
C THR A 58 13.55 -0.97 13.79
N PHE A 59 12.44 -0.40 14.29
CA PHE A 59 11.53 -1.06 15.23
C PHE A 59 10.68 -2.20 14.65
N ASP A 60 10.37 -2.17 13.36
CA ASP A 60 9.61 -3.27 12.73
C ASP A 60 10.37 -4.61 12.87
N ILE A 61 11.69 -4.56 12.73
CA ILE A 61 12.57 -5.71 12.92
C ILE A 61 12.52 -6.20 14.36
N TYR A 62 12.54 -5.29 15.33
CA TYR A 62 12.56 -5.66 16.75
C TYR A 62 11.39 -6.58 17.10
N ALA A 63 10.18 -6.26 16.65
CA ALA A 63 9.01 -7.06 16.96
C ALA A 63 9.11 -8.49 16.40
N GLN A 64 9.55 -8.62 15.14
CA GLN A 64 9.72 -9.90 14.48
C GLN A 64 10.86 -10.71 15.08
N MET A 65 11.99 -10.06 15.36
CA MET A 65 13.17 -10.72 15.94
C MET A 65 12.95 -11.12 17.39
N ASN A 66 12.21 -10.33 18.17
CA ASN A 66 11.84 -10.70 19.52
C ASN A 66 10.82 -11.85 19.53
N PHE A 67 9.99 -11.99 18.49
CA PHE A 67 9.19 -13.19 18.29
C PHE A 67 10.07 -14.39 17.91
N LEU A 68 11.00 -14.26 16.96
CA LEU A 68 11.86 -15.37 16.53
C LEU A 68 12.84 -15.83 17.63
N ASN A 69 13.53 -14.87 18.24
CA ASN A 69 14.61 -15.06 19.21
C ASN A 69 14.41 -14.10 20.41
N PRO A 70 13.52 -14.44 21.36
CA PRO A 70 13.27 -13.60 22.53
C PRO A 70 14.57 -13.27 23.28
N GLY A 71 14.81 -11.98 23.52
CA GLY A 71 15.98 -11.50 24.26
C GLY A 71 17.24 -11.22 23.42
N LEU A 72 17.33 -11.66 22.16
CA LEU A 72 18.50 -11.42 21.30
C LEU A 72 18.85 -9.93 21.15
N LEU A 73 17.81 -9.09 21.02
CA LEU A 73 17.95 -7.63 20.84
C LEU A 73 17.76 -6.85 22.14
N GLY A 74 17.75 -7.53 23.29
CA GLY A 74 17.50 -6.90 24.59
C GLY A 74 16.08 -6.36 24.77
N SER A 75 15.93 -5.45 25.74
CA SER A 75 14.65 -4.81 26.01
C SER A 75 14.28 -3.82 24.90
N VAL A 76 13.00 -3.48 24.82
CA VAL A 76 12.48 -2.46 23.88
C VAL A 76 13.23 -1.12 24.07
N GLU A 77 13.55 -0.77 25.32
CA GLU A 77 14.26 0.47 25.66
C GLU A 77 15.72 0.42 25.23
N TYR A 78 16.41 -0.69 25.47
CA TYR A 78 17.77 -0.88 24.99
C TYR A 78 17.83 -0.77 23.47
N PHE A 79 16.97 -1.51 22.76
CA PHE A 79 16.91 -1.45 21.31
C PHE A 79 16.60 -0.05 20.77
N ARG A 80 15.72 0.69 21.47
CA ARG A 80 15.39 2.08 21.12
C ARG A 80 16.63 2.96 21.15
N ASN A 81 17.43 2.85 22.21
CA ASN A 81 18.53 3.76 22.46
C ASN A 81 19.79 3.36 21.68
N GLU A 82 20.04 2.06 21.54
CA GLU A 82 21.24 1.54 20.89
C GLU A 82 21.14 1.49 19.36
N PHE A 83 19.95 1.19 18.83
CA PHE A 83 19.75 0.98 17.40
C PHE A 83 18.77 1.97 16.80
N ALA A 84 17.52 2.01 17.27
CA ALA A 84 16.48 2.73 16.56
C ALA A 84 16.68 4.25 16.52
N ASN A 85 16.98 4.91 17.64
CA ASN A 85 17.27 6.34 17.66
C ASN A 85 18.54 6.68 16.87
N PRO A 86 19.70 6.02 17.08
CA PRO A 86 20.91 6.21 16.26
C PRO A 86 20.66 6.09 14.76
N ILE A 87 19.93 5.07 14.33
CA ILE A 87 19.72 4.79 12.91
C ILE A 87 18.65 5.71 12.32
N ASP A 88 17.46 5.77 12.93
CA ASP A 88 16.29 6.42 12.35
C ASP A 88 16.26 7.95 12.60
N LYS A 89 16.96 8.46 13.62
CA LYS A 89 17.00 9.92 13.90
C LYS A 89 18.32 10.58 13.56
N PHE A 90 19.42 9.88 13.84
CA PHE A 90 20.75 10.44 13.70
C PHE A 90 21.47 9.92 12.45
N GLY A 91 20.90 8.95 11.74
CA GLY A 91 21.44 8.42 10.49
C GLY A 91 22.76 7.66 10.65
N GLU A 92 23.05 7.16 11.85
CA GLU A 92 24.34 6.55 12.19
C GLU A 92 24.55 5.22 11.44
N GLN A 93 25.51 5.22 10.52
CA GLN A 93 25.75 4.06 9.65
C GLN A 93 26.42 2.89 10.37
N GLU A 94 27.23 3.17 11.40
CA GLU A 94 27.93 2.14 12.15
C GLU A 94 26.95 1.23 12.91
N GLN A 95 25.97 1.83 13.58
CA GLN A 95 24.91 1.15 14.32
C GLN A 95 24.01 0.36 13.36
N LYS A 96 23.76 0.90 12.17
CA LYS A 96 23.03 0.19 11.11
C LYS A 96 23.75 -1.06 10.64
N GLU A 97 25.06 -0.98 10.39
CA GLU A 97 25.86 -2.14 9.99
C GLU A 97 26.05 -3.13 11.14
N HIS A 98 26.16 -2.65 12.39
CA HIS A 98 26.18 -3.50 13.57
C HIS A 98 24.88 -4.31 13.69
N LEU A 99 23.73 -3.65 13.62
CA LEU A 99 22.43 -4.33 13.64
C LEU A 99 22.33 -5.33 12.49
N ARG A 100 22.73 -4.95 11.28
CA ARG A 100 22.72 -5.84 10.12
C ARG A 100 23.53 -7.12 10.36
N LYS A 101 24.73 -7.02 10.94
CA LYS A 101 25.57 -8.19 11.26
C LYS A 101 24.94 -9.10 12.30
N LEU A 102 24.28 -8.54 13.33
CA LEU A 102 23.56 -9.32 14.34
C LEU A 102 22.39 -10.11 13.74
N LEU A 103 21.69 -9.51 12.78
CA LEU A 103 20.50 -10.10 12.15
C LEU A 103 20.83 -11.07 11.02
N TYR A 104 21.97 -10.88 10.36
CA TYR A 104 22.36 -11.64 9.16
C TYR A 104 22.21 -13.16 9.28
N PRO A 105 22.61 -13.83 10.38
CA PRO A 105 22.48 -15.29 10.52
C PRO A 105 21.04 -15.79 10.54
N PHE A 106 20.06 -14.92 10.82
CA PHE A 106 18.66 -15.28 11.00
C PHE A 106 17.77 -14.89 9.81
N ILE A 107 18.33 -14.21 8.80
CA ILE A 107 17.57 -13.70 7.67
C ILE A 107 18.06 -14.36 6.38
N LEU A 108 17.15 -15.08 5.72
CA LEU A 108 17.32 -15.52 4.34
C LEU A 108 16.48 -14.64 3.43
N ARG A 109 17.13 -13.79 2.63
CA ARG A 109 16.48 -12.95 1.62
C ARG A 109 17.08 -13.23 0.25
N ARG A 110 16.21 -13.45 -0.74
CA ARG A 110 16.56 -13.63 -2.15
C ARG A 110 15.68 -12.70 -2.98
N THR A 111 16.22 -12.15 -4.06
CA THR A 111 15.43 -11.35 -5.02
C THR A 111 14.96 -12.23 -6.19
N LYS A 112 13.92 -11.81 -6.91
CA LYS A 112 13.38 -12.60 -8.04
C LYS A 112 14.44 -12.79 -9.14
N GLU A 113 15.24 -11.76 -9.39
CA GLU A 113 16.34 -11.79 -10.38
C GLU A 113 17.40 -12.85 -10.02
N GLN A 114 17.56 -13.15 -8.72
CA GLN A 114 18.51 -14.16 -8.25
C GLN A 114 17.99 -15.60 -8.42
N VAL A 115 16.67 -15.81 -8.39
CA VAL A 115 16.07 -17.16 -8.27
C VAL A 115 15.18 -17.57 -9.43
N ALA A 116 14.70 -16.63 -10.23
CA ALA A 116 13.73 -16.86 -11.30
C ALA A 116 14.12 -16.04 -12.53
N LYS A 117 15.19 -16.50 -13.20
CA LYS A 117 15.75 -15.85 -14.40
C LYS A 117 14.85 -15.95 -15.62
N ASP A 118 13.89 -16.87 -15.61
CA ASP A 118 12.94 -17.11 -16.70
C ASP A 118 11.66 -16.26 -16.58
N LEU A 119 11.58 -15.38 -15.57
CA LEU A 119 10.45 -14.46 -15.44
C LEU A 119 10.52 -13.40 -16.56
N PRO A 120 9.40 -13.14 -17.26
CA PRO A 120 9.34 -12.12 -18.29
C PRO A 120 9.54 -10.71 -17.70
N GLU A 121 9.88 -9.75 -18.56
CA GLU A 121 10.14 -8.39 -18.14
C GLU A 121 8.88 -7.70 -17.60
N LYS A 122 9.10 -6.78 -16.65
CA LYS A 122 8.06 -5.93 -16.08
C LYS A 122 8.36 -4.47 -16.45
N THR A 123 7.41 -3.82 -17.09
CA THR A 123 7.45 -2.40 -17.43
C THR A 123 6.53 -1.63 -16.49
N GLU A 124 7.05 -0.61 -15.83
CA GLU A 124 6.28 0.31 -15.00
C GLU A 124 6.20 1.69 -15.65
N THR A 125 5.00 2.17 -15.91
CA THR A 125 4.74 3.44 -16.60
C THR A 125 3.77 4.31 -15.80
N ILE A 126 3.96 5.62 -15.82
CA ILE A 126 2.98 6.57 -15.29
C ILE A 126 2.05 6.97 -16.43
N LEU A 127 0.75 6.81 -16.20
CA LEU A 127 -0.29 7.30 -17.08
C LEU A 127 -0.80 8.63 -16.51
N PHE A 128 -0.42 9.72 -17.14
CA PHE A 128 -0.83 11.05 -16.71
C PHE A 128 -2.25 11.36 -17.17
N CYS A 129 -3.09 11.80 -16.24
CA CYS A 129 -4.49 12.15 -16.48
C CYS A 129 -4.70 13.65 -16.26
N GLU A 130 -5.20 14.35 -17.28
CA GLU A 130 -5.50 15.78 -17.17
C GLU A 130 -6.99 15.98 -16.85
N MET A 131 -7.28 16.52 -15.67
CA MET A 131 -8.66 16.77 -15.23
C MET A 131 -9.41 17.66 -16.21
N ASP A 132 -10.68 17.32 -16.46
CA ASP A 132 -11.59 18.22 -17.15
C ASP A 132 -11.89 19.47 -16.30
N ALA A 133 -12.52 20.47 -16.92
CA ALA A 133 -12.80 21.76 -16.29
C ALA A 133 -13.69 21.65 -15.04
N GLU A 134 -14.66 20.73 -15.02
CA GLU A 134 -15.60 20.59 -13.90
C GLU A 134 -14.93 19.89 -12.72
N GLN A 135 -14.20 18.80 -12.98
CA GLN A 135 -13.39 18.12 -11.96
C GLN A 135 -12.33 19.06 -11.38
N ARG A 136 -11.65 19.83 -12.24
CA ARG A 136 -10.63 20.82 -11.83
C ARG A 136 -11.21 21.90 -10.93
N LYS A 137 -12.38 22.45 -11.29
CA LYS A 137 -13.06 23.50 -10.51
C LYS A 137 -13.38 23.02 -9.09
N ILE A 138 -13.88 21.79 -8.94
CA ILE A 138 -14.16 21.19 -7.63
C ILE A 138 -12.85 20.97 -6.86
N TYR A 139 -11.84 20.41 -7.53
CA TYR A 139 -10.52 20.18 -6.93
C TYR A 139 -9.91 21.46 -6.36
N ASP A 140 -9.88 22.54 -7.14
CA ASP A 140 -9.27 23.81 -6.74
C ASP A 140 -10.02 24.47 -5.58
N ALA A 141 -11.35 24.38 -5.54
CA ALA A 141 -12.16 24.89 -4.43
C ALA A 141 -11.81 24.19 -3.11
N PHE A 142 -11.73 22.86 -3.12
CA PHE A 142 -11.33 22.07 -1.95
C PHE A 142 -9.86 22.35 -1.57
N ARG A 143 -8.96 22.42 -2.55
CA ARG A 143 -7.53 22.69 -2.31
C ARG A 143 -7.37 24.03 -1.59
N ASN A 144 -8.00 25.08 -2.09
CA ASN A 144 -7.89 26.43 -1.53
C ASN A 144 -8.47 26.48 -0.12
N SER A 145 -9.64 25.88 0.10
CA SER A 145 -10.26 25.81 1.43
C SER A 145 -9.37 25.09 2.46
N TYR A 146 -8.80 23.93 2.11
CA TYR A 146 -7.89 23.22 2.99
C TYR A 146 -6.57 23.97 3.19
N ARG A 147 -6.03 24.61 2.15
CA ARG A 147 -4.82 25.44 2.25
C ARG A 147 -4.98 26.53 3.30
N GLU A 148 -6.04 27.31 3.22
CA GLU A 148 -6.31 28.40 4.18
C GLU A 148 -6.44 27.87 5.61
N LYS A 149 -7.22 26.80 5.80
CA LYS A 149 -7.44 26.19 7.11
C LYS A 149 -6.14 25.63 7.72
N ILE A 150 -5.32 24.96 6.90
CA ILE A 150 -4.07 24.35 7.35
C ILE A 150 -3.05 25.43 7.69
N LEU A 151 -2.85 26.43 6.82
CA LEU A 151 -1.88 27.49 7.06
C LEU A 151 -2.25 28.33 8.29
N GLY A 152 -3.53 28.68 8.46
CA GLY A 152 -3.99 29.37 9.67
C GLY A 152 -3.70 28.56 10.96
N THR A 153 -3.94 27.25 10.93
CA THR A 153 -3.65 26.38 12.09
C THR A 153 -2.14 26.28 12.36
N ILE A 154 -1.31 26.22 11.31
CA ILE A 154 0.14 26.14 11.45
C ILE A 154 0.70 27.43 12.07
N ASP A 155 0.20 28.59 11.64
CA ASP A 155 0.67 29.89 12.13
C ASP A 155 0.27 30.12 13.61
N GLU A 156 -0.88 29.61 14.05
CA GLU A 156 -1.34 29.74 15.43
C GLU A 156 -0.77 28.69 16.39
N GLN A 157 -0.68 27.42 15.96
CA GLN A 157 -0.50 26.27 16.85
C GLN A 157 0.66 25.34 16.46
N GLY A 158 1.33 25.62 15.34
CA GLY A 158 2.41 24.80 14.81
C GLY A 158 1.94 23.57 14.02
N ILE A 159 2.86 23.00 13.24
CA ILE A 159 2.58 21.91 12.29
C ILE A 159 2.13 20.61 12.94
N ASP A 160 2.59 20.32 14.16
CA ASP A 160 2.20 19.11 14.88
C ASP A 160 0.71 19.08 15.21
N LYS A 161 0.09 20.27 15.37
CA LYS A 161 -1.35 20.41 15.64
C LYS A 161 -2.19 20.39 14.36
N SER A 162 -1.60 20.60 13.19
CA SER A 162 -2.30 20.59 11.90
C SER A 162 -2.32 19.23 11.20
N GLN A 163 -1.61 18.22 11.72
CA GLN A 163 -1.48 16.89 11.09
C GLN A 163 -2.83 16.25 10.72
N LEU A 164 -3.84 16.36 11.59
CA LEU A 164 -5.17 15.81 11.31
C LEU A 164 -5.85 16.51 10.13
N THR A 165 -5.78 17.84 10.09
CA THR A 165 -6.35 18.65 9.01
C THR A 165 -5.63 18.40 7.68
N ILE A 166 -4.30 18.22 7.71
CA ILE A 166 -3.50 17.85 6.54
C ILE A 166 -3.96 16.50 6.01
N LEU A 167 -4.08 15.47 6.86
CA LEU A 167 -4.54 14.13 6.45
C LEU A 167 -5.94 14.19 5.83
N GLN A 168 -6.86 14.97 6.42
CA GLN A 168 -8.20 15.17 5.86
C GLN A 168 -8.15 15.82 4.47
N GLY A 169 -7.37 16.88 4.30
CA GLY A 169 -7.21 17.56 3.02
C GLY A 169 -6.61 16.66 1.95
N LEU A 170 -5.53 15.94 2.27
CA LEU A 170 -4.90 14.98 1.37
C LEU A 170 -5.88 13.87 0.94
N MET A 171 -6.65 13.33 1.89
CA MET A 171 -7.64 12.29 1.62
C MET A 171 -8.73 12.80 0.67
N LYS A 172 -9.31 13.98 0.94
CA LYS A 172 -10.37 14.57 0.11
C LYS A 172 -9.88 14.91 -1.30
N LEU A 173 -8.70 15.52 -1.43
CA LEU A 173 -8.13 15.85 -2.72
C LEU A 173 -7.85 14.61 -3.57
N ARG A 174 -7.39 13.51 -2.96
CA ARG A 174 -7.21 12.23 -3.67
C ARG A 174 -8.54 11.61 -4.11
N GLN A 175 -9.55 11.66 -3.25
CA GLN A 175 -10.89 11.23 -3.65
C GLN A 175 -11.38 12.02 -4.88
N ILE A 176 -11.13 13.33 -4.93
CA ILE A 176 -11.48 14.16 -6.10
C ILE A 176 -10.63 13.80 -7.33
N CYS A 177 -9.36 13.44 -7.17
CA CYS A 177 -8.52 12.95 -8.28
C CYS A 177 -9.09 11.70 -8.93
N ASP A 178 -9.70 10.82 -8.14
CA ASP A 178 -10.46 9.70 -8.66
C ASP A 178 -11.79 10.16 -9.21
N SER A 179 -12.71 10.63 -8.38
CA SER A 179 -13.98 11.22 -8.81
C SER A 179 -14.60 12.08 -7.70
N PRO A 180 -15.09 13.29 -7.98
CA PRO A 180 -15.88 14.06 -7.03
C PRO A 180 -17.09 13.28 -6.47
N ALA A 181 -17.67 12.35 -7.23
CA ALA A 181 -18.85 11.59 -6.82
C ALA A 181 -18.62 10.63 -5.65
N ILE A 182 -17.36 10.24 -5.37
CA ILE A 182 -17.05 9.35 -4.23
C ILE A 182 -16.87 10.11 -2.92
N LEU A 183 -16.99 11.44 -2.96
CA LEU A 183 -16.96 12.26 -1.77
C LEU A 183 -18.20 11.99 -0.90
N ASN A 184 -17.94 11.73 0.37
CA ASN A 184 -19.00 11.69 1.38
C ASN A 184 -19.21 13.09 1.97
N GLU A 185 -19.83 13.96 1.19
CA GLU A 185 -20.27 15.31 1.59
C GLU A 185 -21.80 15.38 1.61
N GLU A 186 -22.34 16.41 2.26
CA GLU A 186 -23.79 16.68 2.25
C GLU A 186 -24.28 16.99 0.84
N GLU A 187 -23.50 17.76 0.09
CA GLU A 187 -23.72 18.01 -1.33
C GLU A 187 -23.19 16.84 -2.17
N LYS A 188 -23.99 16.39 -3.14
CA LYS A 188 -23.58 15.37 -4.10
C LYS A 188 -22.97 16.03 -5.32
N PHE A 189 -21.74 15.64 -5.64
CA PHE A 189 -21.05 16.10 -6.83
C PHE A 189 -21.32 15.16 -8.02
N PRO A 190 -21.40 15.70 -9.24
CA PRO A 190 -21.45 14.89 -10.46
C PRO A 190 -20.19 14.04 -10.64
N ASN A 191 -20.33 12.93 -11.36
CA ASN A 191 -19.23 12.01 -11.65
C ASN A 191 -18.38 12.52 -12.84
N HIS A 192 -17.53 13.51 -12.59
CA HIS A 192 -16.49 13.94 -13.53
C HIS A 192 -15.15 13.30 -13.14
N SER A 193 -14.70 12.31 -13.90
CA SER A 193 -13.56 11.48 -13.54
C SER A 193 -12.70 11.16 -14.76
N ILE A 194 -11.62 11.94 -14.93
CA ILE A 194 -10.66 11.66 -16.00
C ILE A 194 -10.05 10.26 -15.88
N LYS A 195 -9.79 9.79 -14.65
CA LYS A 195 -9.22 8.45 -14.43
C LYS A 195 -10.20 7.35 -14.81
N LEU A 196 -11.49 7.51 -14.52
CA LEU A 196 -12.49 6.52 -14.94
C LEU A 196 -12.55 6.43 -16.46
N ASP A 197 -12.56 7.57 -17.14
CA ASP A 197 -12.65 7.64 -18.59
C ASP A 197 -11.40 7.10 -19.27
N GLU A 198 -10.20 7.44 -18.77
CA GLU A 198 -8.94 6.94 -19.31
C GLU A 198 -8.77 5.44 -19.04
N LEU A 199 -9.14 4.95 -17.85
CA LEU A 199 -9.13 3.51 -17.56
C LEU A 199 -10.08 2.74 -18.49
N ALA A 200 -11.28 3.27 -18.71
CA ALA A 200 -12.25 2.68 -19.63
C ALA A 200 -11.70 2.61 -21.05
N ARG A 201 -11.07 3.69 -21.53
CA ARG A 201 -10.40 3.74 -22.83
C ARG A 201 -9.29 2.69 -22.93
N GLU A 202 -8.41 2.64 -21.94
CA GLU A 202 -7.31 1.67 -21.87
C GLU A 202 -7.80 0.22 -21.98
N ILE A 203 -8.83 -0.13 -21.20
CA ILE A 203 -9.38 -1.49 -21.16
C ILE A 203 -10.07 -1.85 -22.49
N ALA A 204 -10.79 -0.92 -23.11
CA ALA A 204 -11.56 -1.18 -24.32
C ALA A 204 -10.72 -1.14 -25.60
N GLU A 205 -9.77 -0.21 -25.69
CA GLU A 205 -9.08 0.12 -26.94
C GLU A 205 -7.63 -0.38 -26.97
N ASN A 206 -6.91 -0.34 -25.84
CA ASN A 206 -5.46 -0.51 -25.84
C ASN A 206 -5.00 -1.91 -25.45
N ILE A 207 -5.68 -2.56 -24.50
CA ILE A 207 -5.25 -3.88 -24.02
C ILE A 207 -5.82 -5.05 -24.84
N GLY A 208 -6.56 -4.83 -25.94
CA GLY A 208 -7.00 -5.92 -26.83
C GLY A 208 -7.79 -7.01 -26.09
N ASP A 209 -7.35 -8.27 -26.15
CA ASP A 209 -7.94 -9.41 -25.41
C ASP A 209 -7.18 -9.75 -24.11
N HIS A 210 -6.25 -8.88 -23.70
CA HIS A 210 -5.47 -9.06 -22.48
C HIS A 210 -6.32 -8.89 -21.22
N LYS A 211 -5.82 -9.45 -20.11
CA LYS A 211 -6.50 -9.43 -18.81
C LYS A 211 -5.85 -8.42 -17.89
N ALA A 212 -6.67 -7.59 -17.26
CA ALA A 212 -6.22 -6.50 -16.40
C ALA A 212 -6.60 -6.73 -14.93
N LEU A 213 -5.65 -6.47 -14.03
CA LEU A 213 -5.95 -6.18 -12.63
C LEU A 213 -6.10 -4.67 -12.44
N VAL A 214 -7.16 -4.26 -11.74
CA VAL A 214 -7.38 -2.85 -11.41
C VAL A 214 -7.43 -2.71 -9.90
N PHE A 215 -6.53 -1.88 -9.37
CA PHE A 215 -6.38 -1.64 -7.95
C PHE A 215 -6.80 -0.23 -7.58
N SER A 216 -7.58 -0.14 -6.51
CA SER A 216 -7.96 1.12 -5.88
C SER A 216 -8.10 0.96 -4.37
N GLN A 217 -7.73 1.98 -3.60
CA GLN A 217 -7.93 2.04 -2.16
C GLN A 217 -9.34 2.51 -1.80
N PHE A 218 -10.04 3.19 -2.71
CA PHE A 218 -11.35 3.76 -2.50
C PHE A 218 -12.44 2.85 -3.09
N LEU A 219 -13.23 2.23 -2.22
CA LEU A 219 -14.32 1.35 -2.64
C LEU A 219 -15.36 2.07 -3.52
N GLY A 220 -15.56 3.37 -3.30
CA GLY A 220 -16.41 4.20 -4.16
C GLY A 220 -15.91 4.24 -5.61
N MET A 221 -14.60 4.36 -5.82
CA MET A 221 -14.00 4.38 -7.15
C MET A 221 -14.16 3.02 -7.83
N LEU A 222 -13.93 1.91 -7.10
CA LEU A 222 -14.24 0.58 -7.60
C LEU A 222 -15.71 0.44 -7.99
N GLY A 223 -16.63 1.02 -7.23
CA GLY A 223 -18.06 1.08 -7.57
C GLY A 223 -18.33 1.76 -8.91
N LEU A 224 -17.74 2.94 -9.15
CA LEU A 224 -17.88 3.66 -10.42
C LEU A 224 -17.26 2.89 -11.59
N ILE A 225 -16.11 2.24 -11.38
CA ILE A 225 -15.47 1.40 -12.40
C ILE A 225 -16.37 0.22 -12.77
N ARG A 226 -17.02 -0.42 -11.79
CA ARG A 226 -17.97 -1.51 -12.03
C ARG A 226 -19.15 -1.10 -12.91
N GLU A 227 -19.73 0.05 -12.61
CA GLU A 227 -20.84 0.62 -13.39
C GLU A 227 -20.39 0.85 -14.83
N LYS A 228 -19.25 1.53 -15.02
CA LYS A 228 -18.68 1.81 -16.34
C LYS A 228 -18.38 0.54 -17.15
N LEU A 229 -17.76 -0.47 -16.54
CA LEU A 229 -17.49 -1.75 -17.20
C LEU A 229 -18.79 -2.47 -17.60
N THR A 230 -19.83 -2.38 -16.77
CA THR A 230 -21.14 -2.97 -17.05
C THR A 230 -21.82 -2.27 -18.23
N GLU A 231 -21.76 -0.94 -18.30
CA GLU A 231 -22.27 -0.15 -19.44
C GLU A 231 -21.58 -0.51 -20.75
N MET A 232 -20.27 -0.80 -20.69
CA MET A 232 -19.47 -1.20 -21.84
C MET A 232 -19.60 -2.69 -22.20
N GLY A 233 -20.34 -3.48 -21.40
CA GLY A 233 -20.50 -4.92 -21.61
C GLY A 233 -19.24 -5.74 -21.32
N ILE A 234 -18.27 -5.18 -20.58
CA ILE A 234 -17.02 -5.85 -20.22
C ILE A 234 -17.24 -6.67 -18.95
N ARG A 235 -17.04 -7.99 -19.01
CA ARG A 235 -17.16 -8.84 -17.82
C ARG A 235 -15.96 -8.65 -16.91
N TYR A 236 -16.24 -8.60 -15.61
CA TYR A 236 -15.24 -8.42 -14.58
C TYR A 236 -15.57 -9.26 -13.34
N GLU A 237 -14.55 -9.52 -12.55
CA GLU A 237 -14.65 -10.02 -11.18
C GLU A 237 -14.31 -8.90 -10.20
N TYR A 238 -14.86 -8.98 -8.98
CA TYR A 238 -14.66 -7.98 -7.95
C TYR A 238 -14.32 -8.64 -6.61
N PHE A 239 -13.32 -8.08 -5.94
CA PHE A 239 -12.90 -8.52 -4.61
C PHE A 239 -12.60 -7.35 -3.67
N ASP A 240 -13.21 -7.41 -2.50
CA ASP A 240 -12.90 -6.54 -1.37
C ASP A 240 -12.77 -7.32 -0.05
N GLY A 241 -12.44 -6.60 1.02
CA GLY A 241 -12.23 -7.18 2.34
C GLY A 241 -13.49 -7.75 3.00
N SER A 242 -14.68 -7.59 2.41
CA SER A 242 -15.95 -8.12 2.90
C SER A 242 -16.34 -9.47 2.27
N THR A 243 -15.66 -9.86 1.20
CA THR A 243 -15.96 -11.07 0.44
C THR A 243 -15.56 -12.33 1.22
N SER A 244 -16.42 -13.36 1.20
CA SER A 244 -16.13 -14.64 1.89
C SER A 244 -14.92 -15.35 1.25
N SER A 245 -14.24 -16.22 2.00
CA SER A 245 -13.10 -16.97 1.45
C SER A 245 -13.49 -17.87 0.27
N ALA A 246 -14.71 -18.41 0.29
CA ALA A 246 -15.21 -19.28 -0.78
C ALA A 246 -15.53 -18.46 -2.05
N ASP A 247 -16.19 -17.31 -1.91
CA ASP A 247 -16.53 -16.46 -3.06
C ASP A 247 -15.27 -15.84 -3.68
N ARG A 248 -14.29 -15.49 -2.84
CA ARG A 248 -12.97 -15.07 -3.31
C ARG A 248 -12.31 -16.13 -4.19
N GLU A 249 -12.33 -17.39 -3.77
CA GLU A 249 -11.70 -18.47 -4.54
C GLU A 249 -12.42 -18.71 -5.87
N LYS A 250 -13.76 -18.61 -5.89
CA LYS A 250 -14.55 -18.66 -7.12
C LYS A 250 -14.20 -17.52 -8.07
N ALA A 251 -14.12 -16.28 -7.59
CA ALA A 251 -13.76 -15.11 -8.42
C ALA A 251 -12.35 -15.25 -9.01
N ILE A 252 -11.39 -15.77 -8.24
CA ILE A 252 -10.04 -16.06 -8.74
C ILE A 252 -10.06 -17.12 -9.83
N GLN A 253 -10.79 -18.22 -9.62
CA GLN A 253 -10.89 -19.29 -10.62
C GLN A 253 -11.60 -18.82 -11.90
N SER A 254 -12.66 -18.03 -11.75
CA SER A 254 -13.38 -17.37 -12.84
C SER A 254 -12.42 -16.50 -13.66
N PHE A 255 -11.73 -15.55 -13.00
CA PHE A 255 -10.78 -14.67 -13.67
C PHE A 255 -9.61 -15.42 -14.33
N GLN A 256 -9.12 -16.52 -13.74
CA GLN A 256 -8.00 -17.25 -14.34
C GLN A 256 -8.40 -18.13 -15.52
N ASN A 257 -9.58 -18.73 -15.50
CA ASN A 257 -9.97 -19.77 -16.46
C ASN A 257 -11.01 -19.33 -17.50
N ASP A 258 -11.82 -18.30 -17.22
CA ASP A 258 -12.84 -17.79 -18.16
C ASP A 258 -12.25 -16.65 -18.99
N GLU A 259 -12.08 -16.84 -20.30
CA GLU A 259 -11.54 -15.84 -21.23
C GLU A 259 -12.43 -14.60 -21.34
N GLU A 260 -13.73 -14.72 -21.10
CA GLU A 260 -14.68 -13.60 -21.15
C GLU A 260 -14.47 -12.63 -19.99
N VAL A 261 -13.95 -13.11 -18.85
CA VAL A 261 -13.66 -12.27 -17.68
C VAL A 261 -12.31 -11.59 -17.87
N ARG A 262 -12.37 -10.35 -18.36
CA ARG A 262 -11.18 -9.58 -18.74
C ARG A 262 -10.60 -8.73 -17.64
N VAL A 263 -11.39 -8.35 -16.64
CA VAL A 263 -10.97 -7.40 -15.59
C VAL A 263 -11.17 -8.01 -14.21
N PHE A 264 -10.20 -7.83 -13.30
CA PHE A 264 -10.38 -8.13 -11.88
C PHE A 264 -10.13 -6.87 -11.05
N LEU A 265 -11.20 -6.39 -10.41
CA LEU A 265 -11.21 -5.23 -9.53
C LEU A 265 -10.85 -5.65 -8.10
N ILE A 266 -9.79 -5.07 -7.53
CA ILE A 266 -9.27 -5.46 -6.22
C ILE A 266 -9.06 -4.22 -5.34
N SER A 267 -9.61 -4.23 -4.13
CA SER A 267 -9.25 -3.21 -3.15
C SER A 267 -7.80 -3.36 -2.69
N LEU A 268 -7.01 -2.28 -2.74
CA LEU A 268 -5.61 -2.28 -2.25
C LEU A 268 -5.48 -2.75 -0.79
N LYS A 269 -6.50 -2.50 0.04
CA LYS A 269 -6.52 -2.95 1.44
C LYS A 269 -6.77 -4.46 1.58
N ALA A 270 -7.50 -5.06 0.63
CA ALA A 270 -7.79 -6.49 0.60
C ALA A 270 -6.72 -7.29 -0.17
N GLY A 271 -5.96 -6.64 -1.06
CA GLY A 271 -4.88 -7.22 -1.86
C GLY A 271 -3.64 -7.67 -1.08
N GLY A 272 -3.55 -7.37 0.23
CA GLY A 272 -2.46 -7.79 1.11
C GLY A 272 -2.42 -9.30 1.41
N VAL A 273 -3.38 -10.09 0.92
CA VAL A 273 -3.51 -11.52 1.19
C VAL A 273 -3.09 -12.33 -0.03
N GLY A 274 -1.89 -12.90 -0.08
CA GLY A 274 -1.60 -14.19 -0.77
C GLY A 274 -1.96 -14.45 -2.26
N LEU A 275 -2.65 -13.60 -3.01
CA LEU A 275 -3.31 -13.96 -4.29
C LEU A 275 -2.32 -14.36 -5.39
N ASN A 276 -2.65 -15.38 -6.19
CA ASN A 276 -1.95 -15.78 -7.40
C ASN A 276 -2.81 -15.44 -8.62
N LEU A 277 -2.42 -14.44 -9.41
CA LEU A 277 -3.22 -13.91 -10.51
C LEU A 277 -2.39 -13.85 -11.80
N THR A 278 -1.80 -14.99 -12.18
CA THR A 278 -0.89 -15.11 -13.34
C THR A 278 -1.57 -14.94 -14.69
N ALA A 279 -2.91 -15.00 -14.75
CA ALA A 279 -3.64 -14.78 -15.99
C ALA A 279 -3.57 -13.32 -16.49
N ALA A 280 -3.30 -12.37 -15.59
CA ALA A 280 -3.19 -10.95 -15.92
C ALA A 280 -1.76 -10.58 -16.33
N ASP A 281 -1.68 -9.76 -17.36
CA ASP A 281 -0.47 -9.14 -17.92
C ASP A 281 -0.52 -7.62 -17.84
N TYR A 282 -1.70 -7.03 -17.60
CA TYR A 282 -1.88 -5.61 -17.32
C TYR A 282 -2.27 -5.37 -15.86
N VAL A 283 -1.69 -4.33 -15.26
CA VAL A 283 -1.99 -3.89 -13.89
C VAL A 283 -2.20 -2.38 -13.89
N TYR A 284 -3.38 -1.92 -13.51
CA TYR A 284 -3.69 -0.51 -13.32
C TYR A 284 -3.80 -0.19 -11.83
N ILE A 285 -3.03 0.79 -11.37
CA ILE A 285 -3.15 1.38 -10.04
C ILE A 285 -3.83 2.74 -10.24
N VAL A 286 -5.12 2.79 -9.93
CA VAL A 286 -5.97 3.97 -10.18
C VAL A 286 -5.58 5.11 -9.25
N ASP A 287 -5.38 4.81 -7.96
CA ASP A 287 -5.02 5.78 -6.94
C ASP A 287 -3.74 5.33 -6.20
N PRO A 288 -2.58 5.91 -6.55
CA PRO A 288 -1.31 5.53 -5.97
C PRO A 288 -1.27 5.71 -4.45
N TRP A 289 -0.63 4.76 -3.78
CA TRP A 289 -0.42 4.75 -2.34
C TRP A 289 0.99 5.26 -2.04
N TRP A 290 1.10 6.13 -1.04
CA TRP A 290 2.38 6.62 -0.50
C TRP A 290 3.42 5.57 -0.13
N ASN A 291 3.02 4.32 0.12
CA ASN A 291 3.95 3.24 0.39
C ASN A 291 4.16 2.40 -0.89
N PRO A 292 5.31 2.59 -1.59
CA PRO A 292 5.59 1.86 -2.83
C PRO A 292 5.64 0.35 -2.64
N ALA A 293 5.91 -0.14 -1.42
CA ALA A 293 5.99 -1.56 -1.14
C ALA A 293 4.61 -2.24 -1.26
N VAL A 294 3.52 -1.52 -0.95
CA VAL A 294 2.16 -2.07 -1.08
C VAL A 294 1.78 -2.20 -2.56
N GLU A 295 2.11 -1.20 -3.37
CA GLU A 295 1.92 -1.26 -4.81
C GLU A 295 2.77 -2.34 -5.46
N GLN A 296 4.05 -2.44 -5.06
CA GLN A 296 4.94 -3.47 -5.57
C GLN A 296 4.42 -4.87 -5.21
N GLN A 297 3.88 -5.05 -4.01
CA GLN A 297 3.25 -6.30 -3.60
C GLN A 297 2.02 -6.62 -4.45
N ALA A 298 1.25 -5.61 -4.88
CA ALA A 298 0.10 -5.78 -5.77
C ALA A 298 0.54 -6.19 -7.18
N ILE A 299 1.54 -5.52 -7.75
CA ILE A 299 2.12 -5.85 -9.06
C ILE A 299 2.77 -7.24 -9.04
N ASP A 300 3.45 -7.59 -7.95
CA ASP A 300 4.09 -8.90 -7.77
C ASP A 300 3.08 -10.07 -7.70
N ARG A 301 1.76 -9.82 -7.66
CA ARG A 301 0.72 -10.86 -7.75
C ARG A 301 0.56 -11.42 -9.16
N THR A 302 0.85 -10.63 -10.18
CA THR A 302 0.85 -11.06 -11.59
C THR A 302 2.23 -11.56 -12.01
N HIS A 303 3.31 -11.01 -11.45
CA HIS A 303 4.70 -11.40 -11.69
C HIS A 303 5.12 -12.61 -10.85
N ARG A 304 4.53 -13.77 -11.12
CA ARG A 304 4.82 -15.03 -10.41
C ARG A 304 5.33 -16.12 -11.33
N ILE A 305 5.99 -17.11 -10.73
CA ILE A 305 6.47 -18.31 -11.43
C ILE A 305 5.28 -18.97 -12.14
N GLY A 306 5.40 -19.19 -13.45
CA GLY A 306 4.32 -19.64 -14.32
C GLY A 306 3.76 -18.55 -15.23
N GLN A 307 4.10 -17.28 -15.02
CA GLN A 307 3.82 -16.21 -15.97
C GLN A 307 4.74 -16.34 -17.20
N THR A 308 4.16 -16.30 -18.39
CA THR A 308 4.88 -16.36 -19.67
C THR A 308 4.83 -15.05 -20.44
N LYS A 309 4.03 -14.08 -20.00
CA LYS A 309 3.82 -12.80 -20.68
C LYS A 309 4.52 -11.65 -19.97
N ASN A 310 4.99 -10.66 -20.75
CA ASN A 310 5.49 -9.40 -20.20
C ASN A 310 4.40 -8.70 -19.40
N ILE A 311 4.79 -8.06 -18.30
CA ILE A 311 3.85 -7.40 -17.40
C ILE A 311 3.95 -5.89 -17.55
N PHE A 312 2.81 -5.27 -17.78
CA PHE A 312 2.67 -3.83 -17.91
C PHE A 312 1.92 -3.28 -16.70
N ALA A 313 2.60 -2.49 -15.88
CA ALA A 313 2.01 -1.85 -14.72
C ALA A 313 1.91 -0.33 -14.95
N TYR A 314 0.69 0.20 -14.87
CA TYR A 314 0.36 1.60 -15.08
C TYR A 314 -0.09 2.23 -13.76
N ARG A 315 0.55 3.33 -13.38
CA ARG A 315 0.10 4.19 -12.27
C ARG A 315 -0.60 5.41 -12.83
N MET A 316 -1.87 5.59 -12.50
CA MET A 316 -2.64 6.74 -12.96
C MET A 316 -2.42 7.93 -12.03
N ILE A 317 -1.95 9.05 -12.57
CA ILE A 317 -1.64 10.26 -11.80
C ILE A 317 -2.34 11.45 -12.42
N CYS A 318 -3.14 12.17 -11.64
CA CYS A 318 -3.70 13.44 -12.09
C CYS A 318 -2.62 14.55 -12.10
N ILE A 319 -2.38 15.17 -13.25
CA ILE A 319 -1.37 16.25 -13.41
C ILE A 319 -1.78 17.50 -12.63
N ASP A 320 -0.82 18.24 -12.07
CA ASP A 320 -1.06 19.48 -11.32
C ASP A 320 -2.02 19.26 -10.15
N THR A 321 -1.91 18.10 -9.50
CA THR A 321 -2.68 17.75 -8.31
C THR A 321 -1.77 17.30 -7.18
N ILE A 322 -2.40 16.92 -6.06
CA ILE A 322 -1.73 16.39 -4.89
C ILE A 322 -1.02 15.06 -5.20
N GLU A 323 -1.50 14.29 -6.17
CA GLU A 323 -0.87 13.02 -6.56
C GLU A 323 0.47 13.25 -7.23
N ASP A 324 0.49 14.12 -8.25
CA ASP A 324 1.70 14.52 -8.96
C ASP A 324 2.71 15.18 -8.02
N LYS A 325 2.27 16.14 -7.19
CA LYS A 325 3.15 16.80 -6.23
C LYS A 325 3.73 15.85 -5.19
N ILE A 326 2.97 14.85 -4.74
CA ILE A 326 3.51 13.88 -3.79
C ILE A 326 4.49 12.94 -4.47
N LEU A 327 4.25 12.53 -5.70
CA LEU A 327 5.22 11.78 -6.48
C LEU A 327 6.55 12.56 -6.60
N GLN A 328 6.49 13.82 -6.99
CA GLN A 328 7.66 14.70 -7.07
C GLN A 328 8.36 14.88 -5.71
N LEU A 329 7.59 15.03 -4.62
CA LEU A 329 8.15 15.17 -3.27
C LEU A 329 8.83 13.86 -2.83
N GLN A 330 8.24 12.71 -3.14
CA GLN A 330 8.83 11.40 -2.88
C GLN A 330 10.12 11.19 -3.65
N GLU A 331 10.19 11.58 -4.93
CA GLU A 331 11.41 11.50 -5.72
C GLU A 331 12.53 12.39 -5.16
N LYS A 332 12.20 13.65 -4.80
CA LYS A 332 13.14 14.57 -4.14
C LYS A 332 13.64 13.99 -2.81
N LYS A 333 12.74 13.47 -1.97
CA LYS A 333 13.10 12.88 -0.67
C LYS A 333 13.86 11.57 -0.83
N ARG A 334 13.56 10.73 -1.81
CA ARG A 334 14.29 9.48 -2.12
C ARG A 334 15.73 9.77 -2.56
N ALA A 335 15.96 10.88 -3.27
CA ALA A 335 17.29 11.32 -3.65
C ALA A 335 18.11 11.85 -2.45
N LEU A 336 17.43 12.46 -1.47
CA LEU A 336 18.05 13.09 -0.29
C LEU A 336 18.15 12.15 0.93
N ALA A 337 17.27 11.16 1.05
CA ALA A 337 17.15 10.24 2.17
C ALA A 337 16.76 8.84 1.67
N LYS A 338 17.45 7.80 2.18
CA LYS A 338 17.10 6.39 1.96
C LYS A 338 15.88 5.92 2.76
N GLU A 339 15.23 6.81 3.50
CA GLU A 339 14.09 6.45 4.35
C GLU A 339 12.82 6.31 3.51
N LEU A 340 12.30 5.08 3.50
CA LEU A 340 11.01 4.75 2.93
C LEU A 340 9.93 5.25 3.87
N ILE A 341 9.02 6.06 3.35
CA ILE A 341 7.84 6.48 4.08
C ILE A 341 6.84 5.31 4.11
N ALA A 342 6.66 4.80 5.33
CA ALA A 342 5.91 3.61 5.70
C ALA A 342 4.39 3.64 5.43
N ASP A 343 3.79 4.79 5.73
CA ASP A 343 2.35 4.98 5.77
C ASP A 343 2.00 6.48 5.74
N GLU A 344 0.70 6.77 5.61
CA GLU A 344 0.15 8.13 5.58
C GLU A 344 0.59 8.99 6.76
N THR A 345 0.63 8.40 7.96
CA THR A 345 0.95 9.16 9.17
C THR A 345 2.44 9.48 9.29
N GLY A 346 3.31 8.55 8.89
CA GLY A 346 4.75 8.77 8.79
C GLY A 346 5.07 9.84 7.74
N PHE A 347 4.37 9.81 6.60
CA PHE A 347 4.50 10.82 5.55
C PHE A 347 4.25 12.22 6.11
N VAL A 348 3.09 12.42 6.75
CA VAL A 348 2.68 13.74 7.23
C VAL A 348 3.58 14.26 8.35
N LYS A 349 4.06 13.39 9.26
CA LYS A 349 5.01 13.78 10.30
C LYS A 349 6.35 14.27 9.76
N ALA A 350 6.75 13.80 8.59
CA ALA A 350 7.99 14.20 7.94
C ALA A 350 7.84 15.46 7.06
N LEU A 351 6.64 16.06 6.99
CA LEU A 351 6.41 17.27 6.21
C LEU A 351 6.87 18.50 6.98
N THR A 352 7.55 19.40 6.27
CA THR A 352 7.83 20.76 6.74
C THR A 352 6.68 21.71 6.36
N LYS A 353 6.66 22.93 6.92
CA LYS A 353 5.71 23.97 6.48
C LYS A 353 5.81 24.24 4.97
N ALA A 354 7.03 24.28 4.44
CA ALA A 354 7.27 24.46 3.00
C ALA A 354 6.74 23.29 2.17
N ASP A 355 6.87 22.05 2.66
CA ASP A 355 6.29 20.89 1.98
C ASP A 355 4.75 21.02 1.92
N VAL A 356 4.12 21.42 3.02
CA VAL A 356 2.66 21.64 3.07
C VAL A 356 2.22 22.74 2.12
N GLU A 357 2.93 23.88 2.10
CA GLU A 357 2.65 24.96 1.16
C GLU A 357 2.76 24.51 -0.29
N TYR A 358 3.78 23.73 -0.63
CA TYR A 358 3.95 23.16 -1.96
C TYR A 358 2.83 22.19 -2.32
N LEU A 359 2.49 21.25 -1.41
CA LEU A 359 1.44 20.26 -1.64
C LEU A 359 0.08 20.91 -1.96
N PHE A 360 -0.28 21.95 -1.21
CA PHE A 360 -1.54 22.65 -1.37
C PHE A 360 -1.45 23.89 -2.28
N SER A 361 -0.34 24.09 -3.00
CA SER A 361 -0.15 25.27 -3.87
C SER A 361 -1.06 25.36 -5.09
#